data_AF-A0A535X5W9-F1
#
_entry.id   AF-A0A535X5W9-F1
#
_cell.length_a   1.000
_cell.length_b   1.000
_cell.length_c   1.000
_cell.angle_alpha   90.00
_cell.angle_beta   90.00
_cell.angle_gamma   90.00
#
_symmetry.space_group_name_H-M   'P 1'
#
loop_
_entity.id
_entity.type
_entity.pdbx_description
1 polymer ?
#
loop_
_entity_poly.entity_id
_entity_poly.type
_entity_poly.pdbx_seq_one_letter_code
_entity_poly.pdbx_strand_id
1 'polypeptide(L)'
;MTEQLSFRLGEPRPDILQGLQPEQRLAVEHGAGPLLVVAGAGTGKTHVLTARIVHLITSGAAKPHEILAVTFTERAAAEMQERVDINTPIGLNDAVIRTFHGFGDEVFREFALELGRSGELRVLSPAEQVILVREHLYGCSRCEVAPRRRPTSRMRSRFARRWGIRSMPMSRRTRPHRMKSSRRPTTPTRG
;
A
#
# COMPACT_ATOMS: atom_id res chain seq x y z
N MET A 1 0.67 -19.11 20.64
CA MET A 1 1.89 -19.94 20.54
C MET A 1 2.84 -19.18 19.63
N THR A 2 3.64 -18.31 20.23
CA THR A 2 4.49 -17.34 19.53
C THR A 2 5.81 -18.05 19.27
N GLU A 3 6.03 -18.49 18.04
CA GLU A 3 7.32 -18.97 17.59
C GLU A 3 8.25 -17.76 17.53
N GLN A 4 8.91 -17.45 18.65
CA GLN A 4 10.01 -16.50 18.67
C GLN A 4 11.14 -17.11 17.84
N LEU A 5 11.31 -16.60 16.62
CA LEU A 5 12.47 -16.83 15.77
C LEU A 5 13.71 -16.27 16.48
N SER A 6 14.26 -17.08 17.37
CA SER A 6 15.53 -16.83 18.06
C SER A 6 16.67 -17.10 17.06
N PHE A 7 16.98 -16.10 16.24
CA PHE A 7 18.16 -16.16 15.39
C PHE A 7 19.40 -16.11 16.28
N ARG A 8 20.20 -17.19 16.29
CA ARG A 8 21.46 -17.24 17.04
C ARG A 8 22.50 -16.35 16.36
N LEU A 9 23.30 -15.63 17.15
CA LEU A 9 24.46 -14.90 16.66
C LEU A 9 25.38 -15.87 15.91
N GLY A 10 25.46 -15.76 14.57
CA GLY A 10 26.32 -16.57 13.71
C GLY A 10 25.61 -17.51 12.72
N GLU A 11 24.29 -17.68 12.80
CA GLU A 11 23.53 -18.37 11.75
C GLU A 11 23.57 -17.54 10.45
N PRO A 12 23.58 -18.16 9.25
CA PRO A 12 23.41 -17.43 8.00
C PRO A 12 21.98 -16.87 7.94
N ARG A 13 21.83 -15.58 7.65
CA ARG A 13 20.51 -14.97 7.54
C ARG A 13 19.76 -15.61 6.36
N PRO A 14 18.45 -15.89 6.50
CA PRO A 14 17.67 -16.29 5.35
C PRO A 14 17.81 -15.23 4.26
N ASP A 15 18.05 -15.66 3.02
CA ASP A 15 18.17 -14.78 1.88
C ASP A 15 16.81 -14.69 1.18
N ILE A 16 16.11 -13.58 1.40
CA ILE A 16 14.79 -13.33 0.80
C ILE A 16 14.82 -13.24 -0.73
N LEU A 17 16.01 -13.15 -1.35
CA LEU A 17 16.20 -13.10 -2.80
C LEU A 17 16.37 -14.49 -3.43
N GLN A 18 16.60 -15.52 -2.59
CA GLN A 18 16.68 -16.91 -3.04
C GLN A 18 15.30 -17.53 -3.27
N GLY A 19 15.19 -18.35 -4.31
CA GLY A 19 13.95 -19.07 -4.64
C GLY A 19 12.84 -18.23 -5.28
N LEU A 20 13.09 -16.96 -5.59
CA LEU A 20 12.15 -16.13 -6.36
C LEU A 20 11.95 -16.71 -7.77
N GLN A 21 10.67 -16.79 -8.19
CA GLN A 21 10.34 -17.09 -9.57
C GLN A 21 10.87 -16.01 -10.51
N PRO A 22 11.12 -16.31 -11.80
CA PRO A 22 11.67 -15.33 -12.75
C PRO A 22 10.88 -14.01 -12.79
N GLU A 23 9.55 -14.07 -12.76
CA GLU A 23 8.69 -12.88 -12.78
C GLU A 23 8.74 -12.10 -11.46
N GLN A 24 8.93 -12.79 -10.34
CA GLN A 24 9.09 -12.15 -9.02
C GLN A 24 10.45 -11.44 -8.93
N ARG A 25 11.51 -12.10 -9.44
CA ARG A 25 12.85 -11.51 -9.51
C ARG A 25 12.87 -10.25 -10.36
N LEU A 26 12.22 -10.27 -11.53
CA LEU A 26 12.06 -9.06 -12.36
C LEU A 26 11.38 -7.91 -11.61
N ALA A 27 10.37 -8.20 -10.78
CA ALA A 27 9.71 -7.17 -9.98
C ALA A 27 10.59 -6.66 -8.82
N VAL A 28 11.43 -7.50 -8.24
CA VAL A 28 12.37 -7.14 -7.17
C VAL A 28 13.52 -6.30 -7.71
N GLU A 29 14.11 -6.70 -8.83
CA GLU A 29 15.28 -6.07 -9.47
C GLU A 29 14.94 -4.87 -10.36
N HIS A 30 13.64 -4.55 -10.55
CA HIS A 30 13.23 -3.39 -11.33
C HIS A 30 13.87 -2.11 -10.76
N GLY A 31 14.55 -1.35 -11.60
CA GLY A 31 15.29 -0.15 -11.21
C GLY A 31 14.38 1.07 -11.01
N ALA A 32 14.72 2.16 -11.68
CA ALA A 32 14.00 3.43 -11.57
C ALA A 32 12.65 3.43 -12.31
N GLY A 33 11.76 4.32 -11.88
CA GLY A 33 10.47 4.55 -12.52
C GLY A 33 9.33 3.67 -11.99
N PRO A 34 8.10 3.95 -12.42
CA PRO A 34 6.90 3.30 -11.90
C PRO A 34 6.83 1.82 -12.31
N LEU A 35 6.43 0.97 -11.36
CA LEU A 35 6.18 -0.45 -11.57
C LEU A 35 4.79 -0.83 -11.03
N LEU A 36 4.01 -1.56 -11.83
CA LEU A 36 2.74 -2.16 -11.40
C LEU A 36 2.86 -3.68 -11.39
N VAL A 37 2.79 -4.27 -10.20
CA VAL A 37 2.79 -5.73 -10.02
C VAL A 37 1.35 -6.21 -9.86
N VAL A 38 0.84 -6.95 -10.86
CA VAL A 38 -0.48 -7.58 -10.80
C VAL A 38 -0.30 -9.04 -10.42
N ALA A 39 -0.87 -9.45 -9.29
CA ALA A 39 -0.70 -10.81 -8.79
C ALA A 39 -1.99 -11.37 -8.18
N GLY A 40 -2.23 -12.67 -8.37
CA GLY A 40 -3.37 -13.41 -7.83
C GLY A 40 -3.25 -13.66 -6.32
N ALA A 41 -4.32 -14.15 -5.69
CA ALA A 41 -4.23 -14.61 -4.30
C ALA A 41 -3.18 -15.72 -4.16
N GLY A 42 -2.41 -15.73 -3.07
CA GLY A 42 -1.39 -16.76 -2.81
C GLY A 42 -0.09 -16.66 -3.62
N THR A 43 0.07 -15.73 -4.56
CA THR A 43 1.27 -15.64 -5.43
C THR A 43 2.46 -14.91 -4.80
N GLY A 44 2.49 -14.76 -3.47
CA GLY A 44 3.62 -14.16 -2.77
C GLY A 44 3.78 -12.63 -2.92
N LYS A 45 2.70 -11.86 -3.17
CA LYS A 45 2.77 -10.38 -3.31
C LYS A 45 3.56 -9.69 -2.20
N THR A 46 3.23 -10.03 -0.96
CA THR A 46 3.91 -9.45 0.22
C THR A 46 5.38 -9.83 0.23
N HIS A 47 5.71 -11.07 -0.12
CA HIS A 47 7.10 -11.52 -0.22
C HIS A 47 7.88 -10.75 -1.30
N VAL A 48 7.29 -10.52 -2.47
CA VAL A 48 7.90 -9.70 -3.54
C VAL A 48 8.16 -8.26 -3.06
N LEU A 49 7.20 -7.64 -2.37
CA LEU A 49 7.36 -6.28 -1.83
C LEU A 49 8.47 -6.20 -0.78
N THR A 50 8.49 -7.13 0.19
CA THR A 50 9.55 -7.19 1.20
C THR A 50 10.91 -7.44 0.55
N ALA A 51 11.00 -8.41 -0.37
CA ALA A 51 12.24 -8.71 -1.09
C ALA A 51 12.76 -7.51 -1.88
N ARG A 52 11.84 -6.73 -2.48
CA ARG A 52 12.20 -5.48 -3.16
C ARG A 52 12.79 -4.44 -2.20
N ILE A 53 12.19 -4.24 -1.02
CA ILE A 53 12.73 -3.31 -0.01
C ILE A 53 14.15 -3.73 0.39
N VAL A 54 14.33 -5.01 0.72
CA VAL A 54 15.63 -5.57 1.10
C VAL A 54 16.65 -5.42 -0.04
N HIS A 55 16.24 -5.68 -1.28
CA HIS A 55 17.09 -5.51 -2.46
C HIS A 55 17.54 -4.06 -2.63
N LEU A 56 16.64 -3.08 -2.50
CA LEU A 56 16.97 -1.66 -2.64
C LEU A 56 17.98 -1.21 -1.58
N ILE A 57 17.85 -1.69 -0.34
CA ILE A 57 18.76 -1.36 0.76
C ILE A 57 20.13 -2.05 0.55
N THR A 58 20.13 -3.36 0.31
CA THR A 58 21.37 -4.16 0.24
C THR A 58 22.19 -3.89 -1.02
N SER A 59 21.55 -3.51 -2.13
CA SER A 59 22.24 -3.07 -3.35
C SER A 59 22.78 -1.64 -3.26
N GLY A 60 22.39 -0.86 -2.23
CA GLY A 60 22.71 0.56 -2.11
C GLY A 60 21.95 1.46 -3.09
N ALA A 61 20.89 0.94 -3.73
CA ALA A 61 20.04 1.71 -4.64
C ALA A 61 19.17 2.76 -3.92
N ALA A 62 18.88 2.55 -2.63
CA ALA A 62 18.22 3.53 -1.76
C ALA A 62 18.71 3.38 -0.32
N LYS A 63 18.81 4.50 0.41
CA LYS A 63 19.00 4.45 1.86
C LYS A 63 17.68 4.04 2.53
N PRO A 64 17.72 3.37 3.70
CA PRO A 64 16.49 2.92 4.37
C PRO A 64 15.45 4.03 4.57
N HIS A 65 15.87 5.21 5.02
CA HIS A 65 14.98 6.37 5.23
C HIS A 65 14.40 6.99 3.94
N GLU A 66 14.91 6.62 2.76
CA GLU A 66 14.35 7.04 1.47
C GLU A 66 13.20 6.12 1.01
N ILE A 67 12.96 5.01 1.73
CA ILE A 67 11.95 4.01 1.39
C ILE A 67 10.71 4.19 2.24
N LEU A 68 9.57 4.39 1.57
CA LEU A 68 8.23 4.37 2.16
C LEU A 68 7.43 3.20 1.59
N ALA A 69 7.01 2.29 2.47
CA ALA A 69 6.06 1.22 2.16
C ALA A 69 4.75 1.44 2.93
N VAL A 70 3.63 1.44 2.20
CA VAL A 70 2.31 1.71 2.78
C VAL A 70 1.36 0.53 2.55
N THR A 71 0.64 0.12 3.59
CA THR A 71 -0.35 -0.97 3.54
C THR A 71 -1.68 -0.57 4.19
N PHE A 72 -2.67 -1.47 4.11
CA PHE A 72 -4.02 -1.23 4.63
C PHE A 72 -4.21 -1.63 6.09
N THR A 73 -3.40 -2.54 6.62
CA THR A 73 -3.59 -3.09 7.97
C THR A 73 -2.31 -3.02 8.79
N GLU A 74 -2.46 -2.73 10.09
CA GLU A 74 -1.33 -2.68 11.02
C GLU A 74 -0.58 -4.01 11.08
N ARG A 75 -1.33 -5.12 11.05
CA ARG A 75 -0.75 -6.46 10.99
C ARG A 75 0.16 -6.66 9.78
N ALA A 76 -0.26 -6.22 8.59
CA ALA A 76 0.56 -6.36 7.39
C ALA A 76 1.78 -5.45 7.43
N ALA A 77 1.69 -4.27 8.07
CA ALA A 77 2.83 -3.38 8.26
C ALA A 77 3.85 -4.04 9.20
N ALA A 78 3.41 -4.54 10.35
CA ALA A 78 4.25 -5.23 11.32
C ALA A 78 4.92 -6.49 10.73
N GLU A 79 4.16 -7.35 10.06
CA GLU A 79 4.70 -8.56 9.40
C GLU A 79 5.71 -8.20 8.30
N MET A 80 5.50 -7.09 7.57
CA MET A 80 6.44 -6.63 6.55
C MET A 80 7.72 -6.06 7.18
N GLN A 81 7.59 -5.26 8.24
CA GLN A 81 8.71 -4.70 9.01
C GLN A 81 9.60 -5.81 9.57
N GLU A 82 9.02 -6.77 10.28
CA GLU A 82 9.75 -7.90 10.87
C GLU A 82 10.57 -8.65 9.81
N ARG A 83 9.97 -8.88 8.63
CA ARG A 83 10.68 -9.53 7.53
C ARG A 83 11.80 -8.66 6.97
N VAL A 84 11.61 -7.35 6.83
CA VAL A 84 12.70 -6.46 6.39
C VAL A 84 13.84 -6.47 7.42
N ASP A 85 13.52 -6.38 8.70
CA ASP A 85 14.52 -6.35 9.79
C ASP A 85 15.40 -7.60 9.81
N ILE A 86 14.80 -8.78 9.70
CA ILE A 86 15.53 -10.06 9.71
C ILE A 86 16.44 -10.22 8.49
N ASN A 87 16.01 -9.69 7.34
CA ASN A 87 16.70 -9.87 6.06
C ASN A 87 17.65 -8.71 5.70
N THR A 88 17.74 -7.69 6.55
CA THR A 88 18.60 -6.51 6.33
C THR A 88 19.75 -6.49 7.34
N PRO A 89 20.99 -6.10 6.95
CA PRO A 89 22.09 -5.87 7.89
C PRO A 89 21.71 -5.02 9.10
N ILE A 90 22.32 -5.31 10.26
CA ILE A 90 22.06 -4.56 11.49
C ILE A 90 22.44 -3.09 11.24
N GLY A 91 21.55 -2.16 11.61
CA GLY A 91 21.74 -0.73 11.41
C GLY A 91 21.30 -0.20 10.05
N LEU A 92 20.67 -1.02 9.20
CA LEU A 92 20.08 -0.58 7.93
C LEU A 92 18.55 -0.81 7.88
N ASN A 93 17.90 -0.97 9.02
CA ASN A 93 16.49 -1.35 9.11
C ASN A 93 15.51 -0.17 9.29
N ASP A 94 15.95 1.06 9.04
CA ASP A 94 15.15 2.28 9.24
C ASP A 94 14.17 2.60 8.09
N ALA A 95 13.71 1.58 7.36
CA ALA A 95 12.71 1.76 6.31
C ALA A 95 11.34 2.12 6.90
N VAL A 96 10.65 3.09 6.30
CA VAL A 96 9.34 3.53 6.81
C VAL A 96 8.26 2.59 6.28
N ILE A 97 7.77 1.68 7.13
CA ILE A 97 6.69 0.74 6.79
C ILE A 97 5.48 1.03 7.68
N ARG A 98 4.39 1.53 7.08
CA ARG A 98 3.21 2.00 7.84
C ARG A 98 1.88 1.68 7.16
N THR A 99 0.78 1.90 7.88
CA THR A 99 -0.53 1.98 7.24
C THR A 99 -0.75 3.34 6.58
N PHE A 100 -1.72 3.42 5.66
CA PHE A 100 -2.13 4.71 5.08
C PHE A 100 -2.53 5.73 6.14
N HIS A 101 -3.19 5.27 7.22
CA HIS A 101 -3.62 6.16 8.30
C HIS A 101 -2.42 6.58 9.16
N GLY A 102 -1.54 5.64 9.51
CA GLY A 102 -0.33 5.96 10.28
C GLY A 102 0.62 6.92 9.55
N PHE A 103 0.79 6.76 8.24
CA PHE A 103 1.58 7.69 7.43
C PHE A 103 0.88 9.05 7.28
N GLY A 104 -0.43 9.06 7.03
CA GLY A 104 -1.19 10.31 6.90
C GLY A 104 -1.21 11.14 8.19
N ASP A 105 -1.28 10.48 9.34
CA ASP A 105 -1.24 11.13 10.66
C ASP A 105 0.15 11.73 10.97
N GLU A 106 1.23 11.04 10.60
CA GLU A 106 2.60 11.55 10.71
C GLU A 106 2.80 12.81 9.85
N VAL A 107 2.43 12.75 8.57
CA VAL A 107 2.52 13.91 7.67
C VAL A 107 1.67 15.06 8.20
N PHE A 108 0.45 14.79 8.70
CA PHE A 108 -0.36 15.85 9.28
C PHE A 108 0.31 16.51 10.48
N ARG A 109 0.87 15.70 11.40
CA ARG A 109 1.58 16.19 12.59
C ARG A 109 2.77 17.07 12.23
N GLU A 110 3.52 16.70 11.20
CA GLU A 110 4.66 17.47 10.70
C GLU A 110 4.26 18.88 10.25
N PHE A 111 3.14 19.02 9.52
CA PHE A 111 2.70 20.30 8.96
C PHE A 111 1.59 21.01 9.77
N ALA A 112 1.20 20.48 10.94
CA ALA A 112 0.02 20.96 11.65
C ALA A 112 0.12 22.43 12.09
N LEU A 113 1.29 22.86 12.57
CA LEU A 113 1.50 24.23 13.03
C LEU A 113 1.37 25.22 11.87
N GLU A 114 1.87 24.89 10.69
CA GLU A 114 1.72 25.70 9.47
C GLU A 114 0.25 25.84 9.04
N LEU A 115 -0.57 24.82 9.34
CA LEU A 115 -2.01 24.83 9.10
C LEU A 115 -2.82 25.53 10.21
N GLY A 116 -2.16 26.07 11.24
CA GLY A 116 -2.82 26.64 12.42
C GLY A 116 -3.61 25.60 13.22
N ARG A 117 -3.12 24.36 13.26
CA ARG A 117 -3.72 23.22 13.97
C ARG A 117 -2.81 22.77 15.12
N SER A 118 -3.39 22.16 16.14
CA SER A 118 -2.69 21.70 17.35
C SER A 118 -1.83 20.45 17.16
N GLY A 119 -1.81 19.83 15.97
CA GLY A 119 -1.08 18.59 15.71
C GLY A 119 -1.88 17.32 15.96
N GLU A 120 -2.97 17.37 16.73
CA GLU A 120 -3.71 16.16 17.09
C GLU A 120 -4.93 15.95 16.19
N LEU A 121 -4.96 14.82 15.49
CA LEU A 121 -6.15 14.36 14.80
C LEU A 121 -7.02 13.53 15.74
N ARG A 122 -8.24 14.00 15.98
CA ARG A 122 -9.26 13.20 16.65
C ARG A 122 -10.01 12.34 15.63
N VAL A 123 -9.74 11.03 15.64
CA VAL A 123 -10.48 10.07 14.82
C VAL A 123 -11.87 9.87 15.42
N LEU A 124 -12.91 10.21 14.66
CA LEU A 124 -14.29 10.04 15.11
C LEU A 124 -14.76 8.60 14.92
N SER A 125 -15.31 8.03 15.98
CA SER A 125 -16.05 6.76 15.91
C SER A 125 -17.27 6.89 14.98
N PRO A 126 -17.81 5.77 14.47
CA PRO A 126 -19.02 5.81 13.64
C PRO A 126 -20.20 6.52 14.32
N ALA A 127 -20.37 6.37 15.64
CA ALA A 127 -21.40 7.05 16.40
C ALA A 127 -21.18 8.57 16.44
N GLU A 128 -19.96 9.00 16.72
CA GLU A 128 -19.59 10.43 16.72
C GLU A 128 -19.72 11.06 15.35
N GLN A 129 -19.41 10.33 14.28
CA GLN A 129 -19.64 10.81 12.91
C GLN A 129 -21.13 11.07 12.67
N VAL A 130 -22.02 10.18 13.14
CA VAL A 130 -23.47 10.36 13.02
C VAL A 130 -23.95 11.57 13.83
N ILE A 131 -23.45 11.73 15.05
CA ILE A 131 -23.77 12.87 15.92
C ILE A 131 -23.33 14.18 15.27
N LEU A 132 -22.06 14.27 14.86
CA LEU A 132 -21.50 15.44 14.18
C LEU A 132 -22.35 15.84 12.97
N VAL A 133 -22.65 14.85 12.13
CA VAL A 133 -23.46 15.03 10.93
C VAL A 133 -24.86 15.52 11.31
N ARG A 134 -25.51 14.94 12.31
CA ARG A 134 -26.87 15.32 12.74
C ARG A 134 -26.93 16.74 13.32
N GLU A 135 -25.98 17.09 14.19
CA GLU A 135 -25.91 18.40 14.85
C GLU A 135 -25.66 19.52 13.85
N HIS A 136 -24.84 19.26 12.83
CA HIS A 136 -24.42 20.28 11.87
C HIS A 136 -25.16 20.18 10.52
N LEU A 137 -26.00 19.16 10.30
CA LEU A 137 -26.76 19.00 9.04
C LEU A 137 -27.72 20.16 8.80
N TYR A 138 -28.45 20.54 9.86
CA TYR A 138 -29.59 21.46 9.77
C TYR A 138 -29.18 22.94 9.93
N GLY A 139 -27.95 23.21 10.39
CA GLY A 139 -27.38 24.56 10.42
C GLY A 139 -26.80 25.02 9.08
N CYS A 140 -26.70 24.13 8.09
CA CYS A 140 -26.20 24.46 6.76
C CYS A 140 -27.35 24.92 5.84
N SER A 141 -27.59 26.23 5.79
CA SER A 141 -28.56 26.87 4.87
C SER A 141 -28.29 26.63 3.37
N ARG A 142 -27.14 26.03 3.03
CA ARG A 142 -26.72 25.71 1.65
C ARG A 142 -26.69 24.20 1.35
N CYS A 143 -27.15 23.37 2.28
CA CYS A 143 -27.12 21.91 2.16
C CYS A 143 -28.55 21.38 1.93
N GLU A 144 -29.00 21.32 0.67
CA GLU A 144 -30.17 20.50 0.31
C GLU A 144 -29.81 19.01 0.53
N VAL A 145 -30.06 18.51 1.75
CA VAL A 145 -29.93 17.09 2.06
C VAL A 145 -31.35 16.51 2.11
N ALA A 146 -31.81 15.99 0.97
CA ALA A 146 -33.10 15.30 0.90
C ALA A 146 -33.13 14.10 1.88
N PRO A 147 -34.15 13.97 2.74
CA PRO A 147 -34.19 12.94 3.76
C PRO A 147 -34.60 11.60 3.13
N ARG A 148 -33.62 10.76 2.77
CA ARG A 148 -33.88 9.34 2.47
C ARG A 148 -32.90 8.40 3.18
N ARG A 149 -33.45 7.77 4.23
CA ARG A 149 -33.18 6.49 4.91
C ARG A 149 -31.75 5.96 5.16
N ARG A 150 -30.65 6.41 4.52
CA ARG A 150 -29.25 6.06 4.89
C ARG A 150 -28.25 7.16 4.46
N PRO A 151 -27.79 8.05 5.36
CA PRO A 151 -27.02 9.25 4.98
C PRO A 151 -25.52 9.03 4.75
N THR A 152 -24.92 7.96 5.28
CA THR A 152 -23.45 7.82 5.37
C THR A 152 -22.77 7.43 4.06
N SER A 153 -23.47 6.78 3.12
CA SER A 153 -22.86 6.27 1.88
C SER A 153 -22.59 7.34 0.82
N ARG A 154 -23.26 8.50 0.88
CA ARG A 154 -23.26 9.48 -0.23
C ARG A 154 -22.38 10.72 -0.01
N MET A 155 -21.95 11.03 1.22
CA MET A 155 -21.07 12.18 1.49
C MET A 155 -19.69 12.06 0.81
N ARG A 156 -19.18 10.83 0.61
CA ARG A 156 -17.93 10.59 -0.16
C ARG A 156 -17.97 11.14 -1.59
N SER A 157 -19.15 11.24 -2.21
CA SER A 157 -19.28 11.64 -3.61
C SER A 157 -19.35 13.16 -3.86
N ARG A 158 -19.65 13.97 -2.83
CA ARG A 158 -19.77 15.43 -2.97
C ARG A 158 -18.53 16.18 -2.47
N PHE A 159 -17.76 15.62 -1.54
CA PHE A 159 -16.53 16.23 -1.04
C PHE A 159 -15.43 16.29 -2.12
N ALA A 160 -15.30 15.25 -2.96
CA ALA A 160 -14.32 15.18 -4.04
C ALA A 160 -14.48 16.30 -5.10
N ARG A 161 -15.71 16.72 -5.40
CA ARG A 161 -15.98 17.79 -6.37
C ARG A 161 -15.65 19.19 -5.85
N ARG A 162 -15.67 19.40 -4.53
CA ARG A 162 -15.41 20.72 -3.90
C ARG A 162 -13.92 20.97 -3.65
N TRP A 163 -13.11 19.91 -3.50
CA TRP A 163 -11.67 20.01 -3.24
C TRP A 163 -10.78 19.87 -4.48
N GLY A 164 -11.31 20.11 -5.69
CA GLY A 164 -10.49 20.10 -6.91
C GLY A 164 -9.83 18.76 -7.23
N ILE A 165 -10.20 17.67 -6.55
CA ILE A 165 -9.77 16.31 -6.90
C ILE A 165 -10.57 15.95 -8.13
N ARG A 166 -9.99 16.21 -9.30
CA ARG A 166 -10.52 15.82 -10.59
C ARG A 166 -10.68 14.30 -10.55
N SER A 167 -11.89 13.82 -10.27
CA SER A 167 -12.24 12.42 -10.46
C SER A 167 -11.97 12.10 -11.93
N MET A 168 -10.89 11.37 -12.20
CA MET A 168 -10.59 10.86 -13.53
C MET A 168 -11.85 10.16 -14.04
N PRO A 169 -12.38 10.53 -15.21
CA PRO A 169 -13.45 9.77 -15.82
C PRO A 169 -12.93 8.36 -16.04
N MET A 170 -13.70 7.38 -15.58
CA MET A 170 -13.46 5.96 -15.85
C MET A 170 -13.74 5.73 -17.33
N SER A 171 -12.84 6.19 -18.20
CA SER A 171 -12.96 6.03 -19.65
C SER A 171 -12.59 4.59 -20.00
N ARG A 172 -13.59 3.89 -20.53
CA ARG A 172 -13.52 2.81 -21.52
C ARG A 172 -12.37 1.81 -21.34
N ARG A 173 -12.73 0.58 -20.98
CA ARG A 173 -11.91 -0.64 -21.09
C ARG A 173 -11.10 -0.64 -22.39
N THR A 174 -9.87 -0.16 -22.35
CA THR A 174 -8.86 -0.52 -23.34
C THR A 174 -8.42 -1.93 -22.97
N ARG A 175 -8.74 -2.88 -23.86
CA ARG A 175 -8.32 -4.28 -23.77
C ARG A 175 -6.79 -4.31 -23.53
N PRO A 176 -6.28 -5.02 -22.53
CA PRO A 176 -4.84 -5.24 -22.45
C PRO A 176 -4.40 -6.02 -23.69
N HIS A 177 -3.28 -5.60 -24.27
CA HIS A 177 -2.66 -6.27 -25.40
C HIS A 177 -2.26 -7.68 -24.94
N ARG A 178 -3.03 -8.68 -25.36
CA ARG A 178 -2.75 -10.09 -25.10
C ARG A 178 -1.48 -10.46 -25.86
N MET A 179 -0.37 -10.67 -25.14
CA MET A 179 0.80 -11.34 -25.71
C MET A 179 0.38 -12.78 -26.04
N LYS A 180 0.13 -13.05 -27.33
CA LYS A 180 -0.15 -14.40 -27.82
C LYS A 180 1.19 -15.15 -27.91
N SER A 181 1.39 -16.15 -27.07
CA SER A 181 2.41 -17.17 -27.34
C SER A 181 1.97 -17.97 -28.56
N SER A 182 2.62 -17.79 -29.71
CA SER A 182 2.43 -18.64 -30.87
C SER A 182 3.09 -19.99 -30.64
N ARG A 183 2.35 -20.96 -30.08
CA ARG A 183 2.68 -22.38 -30.27
C ARG A 183 1.93 -22.82 -31.53
N ARG A 184 2.67 -23.05 -32.62
CA ARG A 184 2.17 -23.79 -33.79
C ARG A 184 1.93 -25.24 -33.36
N PRO A 185 0.78 -25.85 -33.66
CA PRO A 185 0.66 -27.30 -33.62
C PRO A 185 1.38 -27.88 -34.85
N THR A 186 2.40 -28.69 -34.63
CA THR A 186 2.96 -29.58 -35.65
C THR A 186 2.01 -30.76 -35.83
N THR A 187 1.40 -30.86 -37.00
CA THR A 187 0.72 -32.08 -37.48
C THR A 187 1.75 -33.20 -37.66
N PRO A 188 1.47 -34.45 -37.25
CA PRO A 188 2.26 -35.58 -37.66
C PRO A 188 1.83 -36.01 -39.07
N THR A 189 2.70 -35.83 -40.06
CA THR A 189 2.57 -36.48 -41.36
C THR A 189 3.04 -37.92 -41.23
N ARG A 190 2.17 -38.84 -41.65
CA ARG A 190 2.48 -40.26 -41.87
C ARG A 190 3.64 -40.41 -42.85
N GLY A 191 4.53 -41.34 -42.54
CA GLY A 191 5.58 -41.93 -43.38
C GLY A 191 6.03 -43.22 -42.72
#